data_AF-A0A1S8X5A0-F1
#
_entry.id   AF-A0A1S8X5A0-F1
#
_cell.length_a   1.000
_cell.length_b   1.000
_cell.length_c   1.000
_cell.angle_alpha   90.00
_cell.angle_beta   90.00
_cell.angle_gamma   90.00
#
_symmetry.space_group_name_H-M   'P 1'
#
loop_
_entity.id
_entity.type
_entity.pdbx_description
1 polymer ?
#
loop_
_entity_poly.entity_id
_entity_poly.type
_entity_poly.pdbx_seq_one_letter_code
_entity_poly.pdbx_strand_id
1 'polypeptide(L)'
;MVDVQKSLIKFARTDPQSFLVYTENIDAFLETYRVVNAKPENQFANCTDGVKSPDEPEKVCKFPLEQLGVCNAEEKYGYPEGKPCVILKLNKGRIDP
;
A
#
# COMPACT_ATOMS: atom_id res chain seq x y z
N MET A 1 19.03 8.24 -9.52
CA MET A 1 19.09 7.50 -8.24
C MET A 1 18.22 8.21 -7.21
N VAL A 2 17.41 7.47 -6.46
CA VAL A 2 16.60 8.01 -5.36
C VAL A 2 17.54 8.33 -4.18
N ASP A 3 17.44 9.53 -3.63
CA ASP A 3 18.20 9.94 -2.44
C ASP A 3 17.39 9.56 -1.19
N VAL A 4 17.67 8.38 -0.64
CA VAL A 4 16.94 7.82 0.52
C VAL A 4 17.20 8.57 1.83
N GLN A 5 18.16 9.50 1.87
CA GLN A 5 18.38 10.36 3.04
C GLN A 5 17.48 11.60 3.04
N LYS A 6 16.73 11.83 1.96
CA LYS A 6 15.80 12.94 1.83
C LYS A 6 14.37 12.43 1.65
N SER A 7 13.40 13.20 2.15
CA SER A 7 11.97 12.99 1.89
C SER A 7 11.52 13.53 0.52
N LEU A 8 12.43 13.65 -0.45
CA LEU A 8 12.17 14.27 -1.75
C LEU A 8 11.80 13.23 -2.81
N ILE A 9 10.63 13.39 -3.42
CA ILE A 9 10.24 12.69 -4.64
C ILE A 9 10.50 13.62 -5.82
N LYS A 10 11.47 13.29 -6.67
CA LYS A 10 11.81 14.05 -7.87
C LYS A 10 11.75 13.15 -9.10
N PHE A 11 10.94 13.55 -10.08
CA PHE A 11 10.78 12.87 -11.36
C PHE A 11 10.43 13.88 -12.46
N ALA A 12 10.55 13.47 -13.72
CA ALA A 12 10.09 14.23 -14.87
C ALA A 12 8.93 13.48 -15.54
N ARG A 13 7.77 14.14 -15.67
CA ARG A 13 6.56 13.54 -16.26
C ARG A 13 6.81 12.98 -17.68
N THR A 14 7.69 13.63 -18.44
CA THR A 14 8.04 13.25 -19.82
C THR A 14 9.07 12.12 -19.90
N ASP A 15 9.63 11.67 -18.78
CA ASP A 15 10.61 10.60 -18.72
C ASP A 15 10.09 9.45 -17.83
N PRO A 16 9.50 8.40 -18.42
CA PRO A 16 9.01 7.23 -17.68
C PRO A 16 10.06 6.54 -16.82
N GLN A 17 11.33 6.56 -17.22
CA GLN A 17 12.41 5.95 -16.45
C GLN A 17 12.67 6.72 -15.15
N SER A 18 12.40 8.03 -15.15
CA SER A 18 12.60 8.87 -13.95
C SER A 18 11.67 8.53 -12.79
N PHE A 19 10.50 7.91 -13.05
CA PHE A 19 9.56 7.52 -12.00
C PHE A 19 9.39 6.02 -11.80
N LEU A 20 10.00 5.19 -12.65
CA LEU A 20 9.92 3.73 -12.58
C LEU A 20 10.29 3.19 -11.19
N VAL A 21 11.38 3.70 -10.61
CA VAL A 21 11.84 3.30 -9.27
C VAL A 21 10.79 3.56 -8.18
N TYR A 22 9.99 4.61 -8.29
CA TYR A 22 8.95 4.87 -7.29
C TYR A 22 7.75 3.94 -7.48
N THR A 23 7.34 3.69 -8.72
CA THR A 23 6.23 2.78 -9.00
C THR A 23 6.57 1.35 -8.59
N GLU A 24 7.80 0.89 -8.89
CA GLU A 24 8.29 -0.43 -8.47
C GLU A 24 8.37 -0.56 -6.95
N ASN A 25 8.80 0.49 -6.24
CA ASN A 25 8.83 0.47 -4.78
C ASN A 25 7.43 0.38 -4.17
N ILE A 26 6.44 1.09 -4.75
CA ILE A 26 5.04 0.99 -4.31
C ILE A 26 4.50 -0.41 -4.61
N ASP A 27 4.78 -0.97 -5.79
CA ASP A 27 4.37 -2.33 -6.15
C ASP A 27 4.94 -3.39 -5.21
N ALA A 28 6.23 -3.30 -4.91
CA ALA A 28 6.91 -4.19 -3.98
C ALA A 28 6.32 -4.08 -2.57
N PHE A 29 5.97 -2.86 -2.11
CA PHE A 29 5.29 -2.66 -0.84
C PHE A 29 3.88 -3.26 -0.82
N LEU A 30 3.08 -3.03 -1.86
CA LEU A 30 1.70 -3.51 -1.96
C LEU A 30 1.59 -5.01 -2.22
N GLU A 31 2.67 -5.67 -2.67
CA GLU A 31 2.67 -7.11 -2.91
C GLU A 31 2.34 -7.92 -1.65
N THR A 32 2.78 -7.45 -0.47
CA THR A 32 2.43 -8.10 0.80
C THR A 32 0.92 -8.09 1.03
N TYR A 33 0.23 -7.02 0.62
CA TYR A 33 -1.23 -6.91 0.72
C TYR A 33 -1.92 -7.80 -0.30
N ARG A 34 -1.40 -7.92 -1.54
CA ARG A 34 -1.94 -8.85 -2.56
C ARG A 34 -1.88 -10.29 -2.06
N VAL A 35 -0.72 -10.71 -1.56
CA VAL A 35 -0.50 -12.06 -1.02
C VAL A 35 -1.41 -12.33 0.18
N VAL A 36 -1.53 -11.38 1.11
CA VAL A 36 -2.44 -11.52 2.25
C VAL A 36 -3.88 -11.63 1.78
N ASN A 37 -4.36 -10.72 0.93
CA ASN A 37 -5.74 -10.66 0.46
C ASN A 37 -6.18 -11.88 -0.37
N ALA A 38 -5.24 -12.60 -0.97
CA ALA A 38 -5.49 -13.82 -1.74
C ALA A 38 -5.61 -15.08 -0.87
N LYS A 39 -5.40 -14.99 0.45
CA LYS A 39 -5.55 -16.13 1.36
C LYS A 39 -7.02 -16.59 1.45
N PRO A 40 -7.27 -17.84 1.87
CA PRO A 40 -8.63 -18.33 2.12
C PRO A 40 -9.43 -17.47 3.11
N GLU A 41 -10.73 -17.27 2.84
CA GLU A 41 -11.61 -16.39 3.62
C GLU A 41 -11.71 -16.77 5.12
N ASN A 42 -11.48 -18.04 5.47
CA ASN A 42 -11.47 -18.49 6.86
C ASN A 42 -10.29 -17.96 7.70
N GLN A 43 -9.30 -17.31 7.07
CA GLN A 43 -8.17 -16.65 7.76
C GLN A 43 -8.43 -15.19 8.10
N PHE A 44 -9.61 -14.66 7.75
CA PHE A 44 -9.95 -13.26 8.03
C PHE A 44 -11.04 -13.14 9.09
N ALA A 45 -10.98 -12.02 9.79
CA ALA A 45 -12.08 -11.53 10.61
C ALA A 45 -12.88 -10.49 9.81
N ASN A 46 -14.16 -10.36 10.11
CA ASN A 46 -14.92 -9.17 9.74
C ASN A 46 -14.42 -8.00 10.58
N CYS A 47 -14.12 -6.87 9.95
CA CYS A 47 -13.61 -5.66 10.61
C CYS A 47 -14.46 -4.41 10.33
N THR A 48 -15.76 -4.60 10.06
CA THR A 48 -16.74 -3.53 9.91
C THR A 48 -16.82 -2.68 11.17
N ASP A 49 -16.99 -1.36 11.00
CA ASP A 49 -17.15 -0.39 12.09
C ASP A 49 -16.01 -0.37 13.13
N GLY A 50 -14.81 -0.82 12.72
CA GLY A 50 -13.63 -0.87 13.60
C GLY A 50 -13.67 -2.01 14.62
N VAL A 51 -14.63 -2.93 14.52
CA VAL A 51 -14.75 -4.09 15.41
C VAL A 51 -14.29 -5.33 14.67
N LYS A 52 -13.26 -5.99 15.21
CA LYS A 52 -12.77 -7.26 14.69
C LYS A 52 -13.63 -8.41 15.23
N SER A 53 -14.23 -9.20 14.34
CA SER A 53 -15.13 -10.31 14.67
C SER A 53 -14.92 -11.51 13.74
N PRO A 54 -14.50 -12.68 14.24
CA PRO A 54 -14.13 -12.95 15.64
C PRO A 54 -12.78 -12.31 16.00
N ASP A 55 -12.59 -11.96 17.28
CA ASP A 55 -11.34 -11.41 17.79
C ASP A 55 -10.32 -12.52 18.13
N GLU A 56 -9.98 -13.32 17.11
CA GLU A 56 -8.98 -14.39 17.21
C GLU A 56 -7.62 -13.85 16.75
N PRO A 57 -6.52 -14.03 17.50
CA PRO A 57 -5.19 -13.51 17.13
C PRO A 57 -4.70 -13.92 15.74
N GLU A 58 -5.07 -15.11 15.28
CA GLU A 58 -4.67 -15.70 13.99
C GLU A 58 -5.44 -15.08 12.81
N LYS A 59 -6.63 -14.54 13.05
CA LYS A 59 -7.45 -13.90 12.02
C LYS A 59 -7.09 -12.43 11.90
N VAL A 60 -6.96 -11.96 10.67
CA VAL A 60 -6.59 -10.58 10.36
C VAL A 60 -7.70 -9.84 9.61
N CYS A 61 -7.71 -8.52 9.68
CA CYS A 61 -8.56 -7.70 8.84
C CYS A 61 -7.99 -7.65 7.42
N LYS A 62 -8.83 -7.91 6.43
CA LYS A 62 -8.48 -7.70 5.02
C LYS A 62 -8.34 -6.20 4.75
N PHE A 63 -7.39 -5.83 3.90
CA PHE A 63 -7.27 -4.45 3.39
C PHE A 63 -7.36 -4.51 1.87
N PRO A 64 -8.56 -4.40 1.29
CA PRO A 64 -8.75 -4.42 -0.16
C PRO A 64 -7.99 -3.26 -0.82
N LEU A 65 -7.16 -3.56 -1.83
CA LEU A 65 -6.33 -2.53 -2.48
C LEU A 65 -7.17 -1.51 -3.26
N GLU A 66 -8.40 -1.86 -3.60
CA GLU A 66 -9.40 -0.99 -4.22
C GLU A 66 -9.71 0.23 -3.35
N GLN A 67 -9.48 0.17 -2.03
CA GLN A 67 -9.61 1.31 -1.13
C GLN A 67 -8.60 2.44 -1.41
N LEU A 68 -7.50 2.14 -2.13
CA LEU A 68 -6.54 3.14 -2.58
C LEU A 68 -7.04 3.94 -3.80
N GLY A 69 -8.17 3.57 -4.38
CA GLY A 69 -8.81 4.28 -5.49
C GLY A 69 -7.90 4.39 -6.72
N VAL A 70 -7.65 5.62 -7.17
CA VAL A 70 -6.80 5.91 -8.34
C VAL A 70 -5.32 5.60 -8.13
N CYS A 71 -4.90 5.30 -6.89
CA CYS A 71 -3.53 4.95 -6.55
C CYS A 71 -3.28 3.44 -6.73
N ASN A 72 -3.39 2.98 -7.97
CA ASN A 72 -3.20 1.58 -8.37
C ASN A 72 -2.08 1.42 -9.42
N ALA A 73 -1.72 0.17 -9.71
CA ALA A 73 -0.61 -0.16 -10.60
C ALA A 73 -0.92 0.16 -12.07
N GLU A 74 -2.19 -0.01 -12.48
CA GLU A 74 -2.67 0.27 -13.83
C GLU A 74 -2.47 1.75 -14.20
N GLU A 75 -2.80 2.66 -13.29
CA GLU A 75 -2.61 4.11 -13.42
C GLU A 75 -1.18 4.57 -13.08
N LYS A 76 -0.27 3.62 -12.81
CA LYS A 76 1.10 3.87 -12.37
C LYS A 76 1.15 4.89 -11.24
N TYR A 77 0.23 4.78 -10.29
CA TYR A 77 0.13 5.64 -9.11
C TYR A 77 0.12 7.14 -9.46
N GLY A 78 -0.44 7.53 -10.61
CA GLY A 78 -0.60 8.93 -11.05
C GLY A 78 0.68 9.62 -11.53
N TYR A 79 1.81 8.92 -11.59
CA TYR A 79 3.08 9.47 -12.09
C TYR A 79 3.02 9.98 -13.54
N PRO A 80 2.39 9.26 -14.51
CA PRO A 80 2.29 9.74 -15.89
C PRO A 80 1.52 11.06 -16.04
N GLU A 81 0.57 11.34 -15.15
CA GLU A 81 -0.18 12.60 -15.15
C GLU A 81 0.56 13.75 -14.46
N GLY A 82 1.64 13.46 -13.73
CA GLY A 82 2.31 14.41 -12.85
C GLY A 82 1.56 14.65 -11.53
N LYS A 83 0.69 13.71 -11.13
CA LYS A 83 -0.07 13.74 -9.87
C LYS A 83 0.25 12.47 -9.06
N PRO A 84 1.48 12.34 -8.51
CA PRO A 84 1.92 11.10 -7.90
C PRO A 84 1.15 10.82 -6.61
N CYS A 85 0.83 9.55 -6.38
CA CYS A 85 0.31 9.06 -5.11
C CYS A 85 1.44 8.87 -4.08
N VAL A 86 1.12 9.15 -2.82
CA VAL A 86 1.99 8.85 -1.67
C VAL A 86 1.22 7.95 -0.72
N ILE A 87 1.71 6.73 -0.50
CA ILE A 87 1.12 5.78 0.44
C ILE A 87 1.65 6.05 1.85
N LEU A 88 0.75 6.42 2.77
CA LEU A 88 1.08 6.65 4.17
C LEU A 88 0.75 5.41 5.00
N LYS A 89 1.76 4.87 5.69
CA LYS A 89 1.63 3.69 6.56
C LYS A 89 1.85 4.08 8.01
N LEU A 90 0.89 3.77 8.87
CA LEU A 90 1.07 3.88 10.32
C LEU A 90 2.01 2.79 10.82
N ASN A 91 2.95 3.16 11.69
CA ASN A 91 3.82 2.19 12.33
C ASN A 91 2.99 1.34 13.31
N LYS A 92 3.23 0.03 13.28
CA LYS A 92 2.59 -0.90 14.21
C LYS A 92 3.09 -0.58 15.62
N GLY A 93 2.23 0.03 16.43
CA GLY A 93 2.50 0.23 17.85
C GLY A 93 2.51 -1.10 18.59
N ARG A 94 3.35 -1.20 19.62
CA ARG A 94 3.21 -2.21 20.66
C ARG A 94 2.27 -1.58 21.70
N ILE A 95 1.09 -2.17 21.87
CA ILE A 95 0.28 -1.85 23.06
C ILE A 95 0.89 -2.73 24.14
N ASP A 96 1.88 -2.19 24.85
CA ASP A 96 2.35 -2.80 26.08
C ASP A 96 1.22 -2.66 27.12
N PRO A 97 0.84 -3.75 27.82
CA PRO A 97 -0.26 -3.75 28.78
C PRO A 97 0.00 -2.84 29.99
#